data_AF-A0A535QAC4-F1
#
_entry.id   AF-A0A535QAC4-F1
#
_cell.length_a   1.000
_cell.length_b   1.000
_cell.length_c   1.000
_cell.angle_alpha   90.00
_cell.angle_beta   90.00
_cell.angle_gamma   90.00
#
_symmetry.space_group_name_H-M   'P 1'
#
loop_
_entity.id
_entity.type
_entity.pdbx_description
1 polymer ?
#
loop_
_entity_poly.entity_id
_entity_poly.type
_entity_poly.pdbx_seq_one_letter_code
_entity_poly.pdbx_strand_id
1 'polypeptide(L)'
;MAVLRFGVLPTILVMMVGVTSAVLVGRHRAGRFTVRPRARRGQEWRPTVQHAELPTPADDPAIGYPEPSVEQFAARTPPLAHLKLEGGLRTALDGFALGRAKRIVEAPDLLSHAAADAESWPVVELAVQKTLELARGRGVGIQAEGQVGLQKALALSAARGVLLAEWRQLEDGKTVWDGPVARIRASDAFTIQRVSEATERQQLPDLFAGIARRPQDFEVRLLLPYALTTAFYLRLQGNPPNAFAA
;
A
#
# COMPACT_ATOMS: atom_id res chain seq x y z
N MET A 1 -30.66 -29.76 44.42
CA MET A 1 -30.13 -29.57 45.79
C MET A 1 -28.60 -29.60 45.77
N ALA A 2 -27.93 -28.55 45.28
CA ALA A 2 -26.46 -28.45 45.30
C ALA A 2 -25.94 -27.00 45.36
N VAL A 3 -26.80 -26.04 45.71
CA VAL A 3 -26.47 -24.59 45.68
C VAL A 3 -26.42 -23.98 47.11
N LEU A 4 -26.56 -24.80 48.16
CA LEU A 4 -26.76 -24.32 49.54
C LEU A 4 -25.67 -24.76 50.54
N ARG A 5 -24.44 -25.07 50.10
CA ARG A 5 -23.38 -25.54 51.02
C ARG A 5 -21.99 -24.91 50.89
N PHE A 6 -21.78 -24.00 49.95
CA PHE A 6 -20.51 -23.26 49.85
C PHE A 6 -20.84 -21.78 49.74
N GLY A 7 -20.46 -21.02 50.78
CA GLY A 7 -20.73 -19.59 50.89
C GLY A 7 -20.21 -18.79 49.68
N VAL A 8 -20.68 -17.56 49.55
CA VAL A 8 -20.38 -16.68 48.42
C VAL A 8 -18.87 -16.39 48.26
N LEU A 9 -18.09 -16.52 49.34
CA LEU A 9 -16.66 -16.25 49.36
C LEU A 9 -15.79 -17.24 48.57
N PRO A 10 -15.91 -18.58 48.72
CA PRO A 10 -15.15 -19.52 47.89
C PRO A 10 -15.49 -19.43 46.39
N THR A 11 -16.73 -19.07 46.03
CA THR A 11 -17.11 -18.89 44.62
C THR A 11 -16.45 -17.67 43.98
N ILE A 12 -16.33 -16.56 44.72
CA ILE A 12 -15.59 -15.37 44.28
C ILE A 12 -14.09 -15.66 44.16
N LEU A 13 -13.53 -16.47 45.09
CA LEU A 13 -12.11 -16.81 45.08
C LEU A 13 -11.75 -17.72 43.88
N VAL A 14 -12.62 -18.66 43.52
CA VAL A 14 -12.46 -19.51 42.34
C VAL A 14 -12.60 -18.70 41.03
N MET A 15 -13.53 -17.73 40.96
CA MET A 15 -13.61 -16.82 39.82
C MET A 15 -12.38 -15.91 39.69
N MET A 16 -11.86 -15.36 40.80
CA MET A 16 -10.64 -14.53 40.77
C MET A 16 -9.40 -15.32 40.30
N VAL A 17 -9.26 -16.58 40.71
CA VAL A 17 -8.18 -17.46 40.25
C VAL A 17 -8.36 -17.85 38.78
N GLY A 18 -9.60 -18.10 38.32
CA GLY A 18 -9.89 -18.39 36.92
C GLY A 18 -9.66 -17.19 35.98
N VAL A 19 -10.01 -15.98 36.41
CA VAL A 19 -9.81 -14.75 35.62
C VAL A 19 -8.33 -14.35 35.56
N THR A 20 -7.59 -14.50 36.66
CA THR A 20 -6.14 -14.20 36.67
C THR A 20 -5.32 -15.16 35.82
N SER A 21 -5.66 -16.46 35.82
CA SER A 21 -5.00 -17.45 34.96
C SER A 21 -5.36 -17.27 33.47
N ALA A 22 -6.60 -16.90 33.13
CA ALA A 22 -6.99 -16.57 31.76
C ALA A 22 -6.29 -15.30 31.24
N VAL A 23 -6.12 -14.27 32.08
CA VAL A 23 -5.38 -13.04 31.71
C VAL A 23 -3.88 -13.30 31.57
N LEU A 24 -3.30 -14.21 32.37
CA LEU A 24 -1.90 -14.61 32.22
C LEU A 24 -1.65 -15.42 30.94
N VAL A 25 -2.53 -16.39 30.61
CA VAL A 25 -2.42 -17.18 29.37
C VAL A 25 -2.72 -16.32 28.14
N GLY A 26 -3.66 -15.38 28.24
CA GLY A 26 -3.92 -14.37 27.21
C GLY A 26 -2.75 -13.42 26.98
N ARG A 27 -2.06 -12.97 28.04
CA ARG A 27 -0.83 -12.15 27.94
C ARG A 27 0.37 -12.93 27.41
N HIS A 28 0.45 -14.23 27.68
CA HIS A 28 1.51 -15.10 27.15
C HIS A 28 1.34 -15.39 25.65
N ARG A 29 0.10 -15.47 25.16
CA ARG A 29 -0.21 -15.51 23.71
C ARG A 29 -0.10 -14.14 23.04
N ALA A 30 -0.21 -13.04 23.79
CA ALA A 30 -0.02 -11.66 23.31
C ALA A 30 1.44 -11.15 23.39
N GLY A 31 2.43 -12.04 23.57
CA GLY A 31 3.85 -11.70 23.41
C GLY A 31 4.43 -10.71 24.44
N ARG A 32 3.83 -10.53 25.62
CA ARG A 32 4.27 -9.53 26.62
C ARG A 32 5.35 -9.99 27.61
N PHE A 33 6.09 -11.05 27.29
CA PHE A 33 7.37 -11.36 27.93
C PHE A 33 8.41 -11.66 26.86
N THR A 34 8.99 -10.61 26.29
CA THR A 34 10.28 -10.71 25.62
C THR A 34 11.32 -10.06 26.50
N VAL A 35 12.09 -10.90 27.19
CA VAL A 35 13.49 -10.65 27.54
C VAL A 35 14.10 -9.89 26.38
N ARG A 36 14.61 -8.66 26.61
CA ARG A 36 15.30 -7.85 25.59
C ARG A 36 16.30 -8.75 24.85
N PRO A 37 16.06 -9.13 23.58
CA PRO A 37 17.15 -9.56 22.75
C PRO A 37 17.93 -8.28 22.49
N ARG A 38 19.19 -8.26 22.95
CA ARG A 38 20.25 -7.37 22.53
C ARG A 38 19.96 -6.88 21.12
N ALA A 39 19.72 -5.57 20.96
CA ALA A 39 19.39 -4.93 19.70
C ALA A 39 20.30 -5.49 18.61
N ARG A 40 19.76 -6.42 17.80
CA ARG A 40 20.32 -6.67 16.48
C ARG A 40 20.07 -5.35 15.80
N ARG A 41 21.15 -4.56 15.64
CA ARG A 41 21.21 -3.48 14.66
C ARG A 41 20.36 -3.93 13.50
N GLY A 42 19.23 -3.23 13.31
CA GLY A 42 18.36 -3.50 12.19
C GLY A 42 19.25 -3.65 10.99
N GLN A 43 19.00 -4.69 10.19
CA GLN A 43 19.61 -4.79 8.89
C GLN A 43 19.12 -3.53 8.18
N GLU A 44 19.89 -2.44 8.26
CA GLU A 44 19.62 -1.20 7.55
C GLU A 44 19.42 -1.66 6.12
N TRP A 45 18.20 -1.55 5.64
CA TRP A 45 17.90 -1.85 4.25
C TRP A 45 18.78 -0.91 3.44
N ARG A 46 19.84 -1.47 2.89
CA ARG A 46 20.66 -0.82 1.88
C ARG A 46 20.19 -1.44 0.58
N PRO A 47 19.47 -0.71 -0.28
CA PRO A 47 19.07 -1.23 -1.57
C PRO A 47 20.33 -1.79 -2.23
N THR A 48 20.27 -3.02 -2.76
CA THR A 48 21.41 -3.65 -3.42
C THR A 48 21.81 -2.77 -4.59
N VAL A 49 22.87 -1.97 -4.40
CA VAL A 49 23.27 -0.88 -5.27
C VAL A 49 23.82 -1.46 -6.57
N GLN A 50 22.96 -1.57 -7.57
CA GLN A 50 23.41 -1.55 -8.97
C GLN A 50 22.97 -0.27 -9.69
N HIS A 51 21.96 0.45 -9.17
CA HIS A 51 21.55 1.76 -9.67
C HIS A 51 21.11 2.63 -8.48
N ALA A 52 21.93 3.60 -8.10
CA ALA A 52 21.43 4.71 -7.28
C ALA A 52 20.30 5.39 -8.07
N GLU A 53 19.24 5.86 -7.38
CA GLU A 53 18.26 6.74 -8.02
C GLU A 53 19.02 7.90 -8.62
N LEU A 54 18.77 8.19 -9.90
CA LEU A 54 19.34 9.35 -10.55
C LEU A 54 18.89 10.62 -9.79
N PRO A 55 19.61 11.74 -9.89
CA PRO A 55 19.08 12.99 -9.36
C PRO A 55 17.75 13.32 -10.05
N THR A 56 16.84 13.95 -9.29
CA THR A 56 15.59 14.47 -9.86
C THR A 56 15.93 15.44 -10.99
N PRO A 57 15.32 15.30 -12.18
CA PRO A 57 15.53 16.26 -13.26
C PRO A 57 15.15 17.68 -12.80
N ALA A 58 16.00 18.66 -13.10
CA ALA A 58 15.77 20.05 -12.69
C ALA A 58 14.47 20.62 -13.29
N ASP A 59 14.12 20.18 -14.51
CA ASP A 59 12.94 20.62 -15.25
C ASP A 59 11.77 19.64 -15.13
N ASP A 60 11.61 18.94 -14.00
CA ASP A 60 10.47 18.06 -13.75
C ASP A 60 9.17 18.87 -13.58
N PRO A 61 8.27 18.90 -14.59
CA PRO A 61 7.15 19.80 -14.55
C PRO A 61 6.08 19.31 -13.58
N ALA A 62 5.42 20.26 -12.91
CA ALA A 62 4.19 19.97 -12.19
C ALA A 62 3.04 19.70 -13.17
N ILE A 63 2.27 18.65 -12.90
CA ILE A 63 1.13 18.20 -13.68
C ILE A 63 -0.11 18.07 -12.77
N GLY A 64 -1.29 18.20 -13.37
CA GLY A 64 -2.55 17.88 -12.69
C GLY A 64 -2.78 16.37 -12.66
N TYR A 65 -3.14 15.85 -11.49
CA TYR A 65 -3.47 14.45 -11.26
C TYR A 65 -4.88 14.33 -10.66
N PRO A 66 -5.89 14.06 -11.50
CA PRO A 66 -7.27 13.92 -11.05
C PRO A 66 -7.48 12.61 -10.28
N GLU A 67 -8.70 12.41 -9.75
CA GLU A 67 -9.07 11.11 -9.19
C GLU A 67 -8.83 9.99 -10.23
N PRO A 68 -8.17 8.89 -9.85
CA PRO A 68 -7.83 7.81 -10.76
C PRO A 68 -9.05 7.15 -11.40
N SER A 69 -8.93 6.80 -12.67
CA SER A 69 -9.90 6.01 -13.41
C SER A 69 -9.20 4.85 -14.11
N VAL A 70 -9.87 3.71 -14.28
CA VAL A 70 -9.23 2.52 -14.84
C VAL A 70 -8.91 2.68 -16.34
N GLU A 71 -9.67 3.54 -17.01
CA GLU A 71 -9.49 3.93 -18.42
C GLU A 71 -8.12 4.54 -18.70
N GLN A 72 -7.52 5.22 -17.70
CA GLN A 72 -6.18 5.80 -17.81
C GLN A 72 -5.11 4.74 -18.11
N PHE A 73 -5.33 3.49 -17.69
CA PHE A 73 -4.38 2.39 -17.82
C PHE A 73 -4.71 1.44 -18.97
N ALA A 74 -5.97 1.39 -19.39
CA ALA A 74 -6.44 0.47 -20.44
C ALA A 74 -5.69 0.67 -21.77
N ALA A 75 -5.33 1.92 -22.09
CA ALA A 75 -4.64 2.24 -23.34
C ALA A 75 -3.13 1.94 -23.33
N ARG A 76 -2.53 1.60 -22.17
CA ARG A 76 -1.07 1.38 -21.97
C ARG A 76 -0.20 2.45 -22.64
N THR A 77 -0.75 3.65 -22.80
CA THR A 77 -0.07 4.74 -23.47
C THR A 77 1.03 5.22 -22.53
N PRO A 78 2.22 5.58 -23.04
CA PRO A 78 3.26 6.15 -22.21
C PRO A 78 2.71 7.29 -21.34
N PRO A 79 3.08 7.36 -20.05
CA PRO A 79 2.67 8.42 -19.16
C PRO A 79 2.92 9.76 -19.82
N LEU A 80 1.93 10.63 -19.72
CA LEU A 80 2.04 12.00 -20.19
C LEU A 80 2.35 12.09 -21.68
N ALA A 81 1.92 11.12 -22.51
CA ALA A 81 2.05 11.21 -23.97
C ALA A 81 1.35 12.46 -24.54
N HIS A 82 0.30 12.94 -23.87
CA HIS A 82 -0.38 14.19 -24.21
C HIS A 82 0.48 15.45 -23.91
N LEU A 83 1.45 15.35 -23.00
CA LEU A 83 2.41 16.41 -22.76
C LEU A 83 3.55 16.32 -23.78
N LYS A 84 3.78 17.42 -24.50
CA LYS A 84 4.89 17.58 -25.44
C LYS A 84 6.21 17.80 -24.68
N LEU A 85 6.67 16.78 -23.96
CA LEU A 85 7.97 16.77 -23.29
C LEU A 85 9.08 16.57 -24.32
N GLU A 86 10.20 17.28 -24.14
CA GLU A 86 11.43 17.05 -24.91
C GLU A 86 11.93 15.61 -24.72
N GLY A 87 12.53 15.02 -25.76
CA GLY A 87 13.04 13.65 -25.72
C GLY A 87 14.05 13.43 -24.59
N GLY A 88 15.01 14.34 -24.40
CA GLY A 88 16.01 14.27 -23.33
C GLY A 88 15.38 14.29 -21.93
N LEU A 89 14.44 15.21 -21.69
CA LEU A 89 13.70 15.29 -20.42
C LEU A 89 12.88 14.02 -20.17
N ARG A 90 12.18 13.49 -21.19
CA ARG A 90 11.40 12.25 -21.05
C ARG A 90 12.29 11.07 -20.66
N THR A 91 13.47 10.93 -21.26
CA THR A 91 14.45 9.90 -20.88
C THR A 91 14.97 10.10 -19.46
N ALA A 92 15.24 11.33 -19.04
CA ALA A 92 15.69 11.63 -17.69
C ALA A 92 14.62 11.29 -16.63
N LEU A 93 13.36 11.67 -16.88
CA LEU A 93 12.22 11.34 -16.01
C LEU A 93 12.01 9.84 -15.88
N ASP A 94 12.11 9.10 -16.99
CA ASP A 94 11.97 7.64 -16.99
C ASP A 94 13.12 6.95 -16.24
N GLY A 95 14.36 7.40 -16.45
CA GLY A 95 15.53 6.88 -15.72
C GLY A 95 15.46 7.14 -14.22
N PHE A 96 15.00 8.33 -13.83
CA PHE A 96 14.74 8.69 -12.43
C PHE A 96 13.64 7.79 -11.83
N ALA A 97 12.51 7.68 -12.51
CA ALA A 97 11.37 6.85 -12.10
C ALA A 97 11.72 5.37 -11.97
N LEU A 98 12.62 4.84 -12.80
CA LEU A 98 13.08 3.45 -12.71
C LEU A 98 13.80 3.18 -11.37
N GLY A 99 14.67 4.10 -10.94
CA GLY A 99 15.37 4.00 -9.66
C GLY A 99 14.40 4.05 -8.48
N ARG A 100 13.45 5.00 -8.51
CA ARG A 100 12.40 5.14 -7.48
C ARG A 100 11.50 3.92 -7.41
N ALA A 101 11.02 3.44 -8.57
CA ALA A 101 10.15 2.27 -8.66
C ALA A 101 10.83 1.02 -8.11
N LYS A 102 12.12 0.82 -8.41
CA LYS A 102 12.89 -0.30 -7.86
C LYS A 102 12.89 -0.28 -6.33
N ARG A 103 13.17 0.87 -5.72
CA ARG A 103 13.18 1.00 -4.25
C ARG A 103 11.81 0.72 -3.63
N ILE A 104 10.73 1.21 -4.24
CA ILE A 104 9.36 0.94 -3.77
C ILE A 104 9.01 -0.54 -3.87
N VAL A 105 9.36 -1.18 -5.00
CA VAL A 105 9.05 -2.58 -5.26
C VAL A 105 9.83 -3.52 -4.34
N GLU A 106 11.08 -3.18 -4.02
CA GLU A 106 11.98 -3.94 -3.15
C GLU A 106 11.86 -3.56 -1.67
N ALA A 107 10.96 -2.65 -1.31
CA ALA A 107 10.74 -2.24 0.08
C ALA A 107 10.23 -3.45 0.90
N PRO A 108 10.96 -3.87 1.95
CA PRO A 108 10.53 -4.96 2.81
C PRO A 108 9.35 -4.50 3.69
N ASP A 109 8.51 -5.44 4.09
CA ASP A 109 7.47 -5.25 5.10
C ASP A 109 6.52 -4.07 4.85
N LEU A 110 6.22 -3.78 3.58
CA LEU A 110 5.46 -2.59 3.18
C LEU A 110 4.06 -2.51 3.80
N LEU A 111 3.40 -3.66 3.99
CA LEU A 111 2.11 -3.70 4.69
C LEU A 111 2.26 -3.35 6.18
N SER A 112 3.34 -3.79 6.82
CA SER A 112 3.65 -3.45 8.20
C SER A 112 4.00 -1.96 8.33
N HIS A 113 4.73 -1.40 7.35
CA HIS A 113 4.99 0.04 7.25
C HIS A 113 3.68 0.83 7.18
N ALA A 114 2.80 0.49 6.25
CA ALA A 114 1.51 1.15 6.11
C ALA A 114 0.62 0.98 7.36
N ALA A 115 0.68 -0.17 8.03
CA ALA A 115 -0.04 -0.44 9.28
C ALA A 115 0.51 0.33 10.49
N ALA A 116 1.79 0.72 10.46
CA ALA A 116 2.43 1.49 11.52
C ALA A 116 2.05 2.98 11.48
N ASP A 117 1.72 3.52 10.30
CA ASP A 117 1.24 4.89 10.15
C ASP A 117 -0.30 4.95 10.18
N ALA A 118 -0.83 5.72 11.13
CA ALA A 118 -2.27 5.86 11.36
C ALA A 118 -3.00 6.55 10.19
N GLU A 119 -2.31 7.37 9.39
CA GLU A 119 -2.89 7.98 8.19
C GLU A 119 -2.85 7.03 6.98
N SER A 120 -1.92 6.08 6.94
CA SER A 120 -1.66 5.24 5.77
C SER A 120 -2.52 3.98 5.71
N TRP A 121 -2.74 3.27 6.81
CA TRP A 121 -3.56 2.05 6.79
C TRP A 121 -5.00 2.27 6.30
N PRO A 122 -5.74 3.30 6.78
CA PRO A 122 -7.09 3.57 6.28
C PRO A 122 -7.13 3.85 4.78
N VAL A 123 -6.07 4.47 4.24
CA VAL A 123 -5.95 4.71 2.80
C VAL A 123 -5.78 3.41 2.02
N VAL A 124 -4.97 2.47 2.53
CA VAL A 124 -4.82 1.13 1.94
C VAL A 124 -6.15 0.40 1.92
N GLU A 125 -6.86 0.37 3.05
CA GLU A 125 -8.17 -0.28 3.16
C GLU A 125 -9.18 0.31 2.17
N LEU A 126 -9.27 1.64 2.10
CA LEU A 126 -10.18 2.34 1.20
C LEU A 126 -9.84 2.08 -0.28
N ALA A 127 -8.56 2.08 -0.65
CA ALA A 127 -8.14 1.79 -2.02
C ALA A 127 -8.46 0.33 -2.42
N VAL A 128 -8.27 -0.63 -1.51
CA VAL A 128 -8.65 -2.03 -1.73
C VAL A 128 -10.16 -2.15 -1.91
N GLN A 129 -10.94 -1.49 -1.04
CA GLN A 129 -12.40 -1.48 -1.13
C GLN A 129 -12.87 -0.93 -2.48
N LYS A 130 -12.42 0.27 -2.86
CA LYS A 130 -12.74 0.90 -4.16
C LYS A 130 -12.38 0.00 -5.34
N THR A 131 -11.27 -0.73 -5.24
CA THR A 131 -10.82 -1.64 -6.30
C THR A 131 -11.70 -2.89 -6.40
N LEU A 132 -12.11 -3.47 -5.27
CA LEU A 132 -13.03 -4.60 -5.25
C LEU A 132 -14.43 -4.20 -5.73
N GLU A 133 -14.88 -2.99 -5.41
CA GLU A 133 -16.11 -2.42 -5.93
C GLU A 133 -16.06 -2.22 -7.45
N LEU A 134 -14.94 -1.68 -7.98
CA LEU A 134 -14.71 -1.62 -9.43
C LEU A 134 -14.76 -3.02 -10.07
N ALA A 135 -14.07 -4.00 -9.49
CA ALA A 135 -14.05 -5.37 -10.01
C ALA A 135 -15.47 -5.96 -10.09
N ARG A 136 -16.28 -5.82 -9.03
CA ARG A 136 -17.67 -6.26 -9.01
C ARG A 136 -18.52 -5.50 -10.03
N GLY A 137 -18.35 -4.18 -10.14
CA GLY A 137 -19.04 -3.34 -11.11
C GLY A 137 -18.72 -3.71 -12.57
N ARG A 138 -17.54 -4.28 -12.82
CA ARG A 138 -17.11 -4.82 -14.12
C ARG A 138 -17.47 -6.30 -14.32
N GLY A 139 -18.22 -6.92 -13.40
CA GLY A 139 -18.64 -8.32 -13.52
C GLY A 139 -17.52 -9.34 -13.28
N VAL A 140 -16.43 -8.96 -12.60
CA VAL A 140 -15.38 -9.87 -12.18
C VAL A 140 -15.91 -10.78 -11.06
N GLY A 141 -15.87 -12.09 -11.29
CA GLY A 141 -16.23 -13.06 -10.26
C GLY A 141 -15.03 -13.32 -9.34
N ILE A 142 -15.23 -13.26 -8.02
CA ILE A 142 -14.19 -13.51 -7.02
C ILE A 142 -14.42 -14.88 -6.38
N GLN A 143 -13.39 -15.74 -6.35
CA GLN A 143 -13.45 -17.03 -5.65
C GLN A 143 -13.17 -16.84 -4.16
N ALA A 144 -13.91 -17.55 -3.31
CA ALA A 144 -13.69 -17.52 -1.87
C ALA A 144 -12.28 -18.01 -1.49
N GLU A 145 -11.80 -19.07 -2.14
CA GLU A 145 -10.50 -19.70 -1.84
C GLU A 145 -9.31 -18.77 -2.14
N GLY A 146 -9.38 -17.98 -3.22
CA GLY A 146 -8.34 -17.03 -3.60
C GLY A 146 -8.57 -15.59 -3.12
N GLN A 147 -9.65 -15.32 -2.37
CA GLN A 147 -9.99 -13.97 -1.93
C GLN A 147 -8.90 -13.35 -1.04
N VAL A 148 -8.27 -14.15 -0.19
CA VAL A 148 -7.17 -13.69 0.68
C VAL A 148 -5.95 -13.28 -0.15
N GLY A 149 -5.59 -14.08 -1.17
CA GLY A 149 -4.50 -13.78 -2.10
C GLY A 149 -4.77 -12.50 -2.90
N LEU A 150 -5.99 -12.36 -3.42
CA LEU A 150 -6.44 -11.15 -4.11
C LEU A 150 -6.33 -9.92 -3.21
N GLN A 151 -6.90 -9.97 -2.00
CA GLN A 151 -6.85 -8.83 -1.08
C GLN A 151 -5.42 -8.46 -0.72
N LYS A 152 -4.54 -9.45 -0.49
CA LYS A 152 -3.12 -9.21 -0.23
C LYS A 152 -2.42 -8.55 -1.43
N ALA A 153 -2.68 -9.01 -2.64
CA ALA A 153 -2.11 -8.42 -3.86
C ALA A 153 -2.57 -6.96 -4.06
N LEU A 154 -3.86 -6.69 -3.84
CA LEU A 154 -4.42 -5.34 -3.91
C LEU A 154 -3.86 -4.44 -2.80
N ALA A 155 -3.76 -4.94 -1.56
CA ALA A 155 -3.22 -4.21 -0.43
C ALA A 155 -1.74 -3.88 -0.64
N LEU A 156 -0.94 -4.81 -1.18
CA LEU A 156 0.46 -4.56 -1.49
C LEU A 156 0.60 -3.49 -2.59
N SER A 157 -0.24 -3.56 -3.63
CA SER A 157 -0.28 -2.55 -4.69
C SER A 157 -0.66 -1.16 -4.14
N ALA A 158 -1.68 -1.10 -3.27
CA ALA A 158 -2.10 0.13 -2.60
C ALA A 158 -1.00 0.69 -1.69
N ALA A 159 -0.34 -0.15 -0.88
CA ALA A 159 0.74 0.28 0.00
C ALA A 159 1.95 0.84 -0.77
N ARG A 160 2.21 0.36 -2.00
CA ARG A 160 3.21 0.96 -2.90
C ARG A 160 2.81 2.36 -3.36
N GLY A 161 1.52 2.59 -3.61
CA GLY A 161 0.99 3.92 -3.90
C GLY A 161 1.10 4.87 -2.71
N VAL A 162 0.81 4.39 -1.50
CA VAL A 162 1.00 5.14 -0.26
C VAL A 162 2.46 5.55 -0.08
N LEU A 163 3.40 4.61 -0.20
CA LEU A 163 4.83 4.91 -0.04
C LEU A 163 5.32 5.95 -1.04
N LEU A 164 4.85 5.89 -2.29
CA LEU A 164 5.16 6.91 -3.29
C LEU A 164 4.65 8.29 -2.88
N ALA A 165 3.42 8.39 -2.37
CA ALA A 165 2.84 9.65 -1.91
C ALA A 165 3.59 10.21 -0.69
N GLU A 166 3.97 9.33 0.24
CA GLU A 166 4.77 9.69 1.43
C GLU A 166 6.13 10.26 1.04
N TRP A 167 6.88 9.59 0.16
CA TRP A 167 8.18 10.09 -0.31
C TRP A 167 8.06 11.43 -1.01
N ARG A 168 7.04 11.56 -1.87
CA ARG A 168 6.72 12.84 -2.49
C ARG A 168 6.48 13.92 -1.43
N GLN A 169 5.66 13.66 -0.42
CA GLN A 169 5.36 14.64 0.63
C GLN A 169 6.56 14.95 1.54
N LEU A 170 7.51 14.02 1.69
CA LEU A 170 8.79 14.29 2.35
C LEU A 170 9.67 15.24 1.53
N GLU A 171 9.61 15.15 0.20
CA GLU A 171 10.38 16.00 -0.71
C GLU A 171 9.74 17.38 -0.94
N ASP A 172 8.43 17.40 -1.21
CA ASP A 172 7.67 18.58 -1.62
C ASP A 172 6.89 19.23 -0.47
N GLY A 173 6.75 18.56 0.68
CA GLY A 173 5.84 18.96 1.73
C GLY A 173 4.38 18.65 1.38
N LYS A 174 3.46 19.46 1.91
CA LYS A 174 2.01 19.25 1.73
C LYS A 174 1.62 19.41 0.26
N THR A 175 0.84 18.46 -0.25
CA THR A 175 0.39 18.50 -1.65
C THR A 175 -0.57 19.67 -1.88
N VAL A 176 -0.37 20.39 -2.99
CA VAL A 176 -1.25 21.46 -3.46
C VAL A 176 -2.38 20.86 -4.30
N TRP A 177 -3.60 21.34 -4.11
CA TRP A 177 -4.81 20.86 -4.77
C TRP A 177 -5.52 21.99 -5.52
N ASP A 178 -6.06 21.67 -6.70
CA ASP A 178 -6.98 22.50 -7.46
C ASP A 178 -8.30 21.72 -7.64
N GLY A 179 -9.26 21.98 -6.75
CA GLY A 179 -10.45 21.14 -6.62
C GLY A 179 -10.08 19.67 -6.36
N PRO A 180 -10.58 18.70 -7.17
CA PRO A 180 -10.25 17.28 -7.03
C PRO A 180 -8.92 16.90 -7.70
N VAL A 181 -8.13 17.86 -8.20
CA VAL A 181 -6.89 17.61 -8.93
C VAL A 181 -5.69 17.90 -8.03
N ALA A 182 -4.89 16.88 -7.75
CA ALA A 182 -3.61 17.05 -7.04
C ALA A 182 -2.55 17.59 -8.00
N ARG A 183 -1.73 18.54 -7.55
CA ARG A 183 -0.54 18.95 -8.29
C ARG A 183 0.60 18.00 -7.95
N ILE A 184 1.01 17.17 -8.91
CA ILE A 184 2.11 16.19 -8.77
C ILE A 184 3.27 16.50 -9.74
N ARG A 185 4.42 15.84 -9.58
CA ARG A 185 5.52 15.94 -10.54
C ARG A 185 5.30 14.96 -11.70
N ALA A 186 5.84 15.26 -12.89
CA ALA A 186 5.76 14.33 -14.00
C ALA A 186 6.45 13.00 -13.68
N SER A 187 7.56 13.05 -12.95
CA SER A 187 8.27 11.84 -12.48
C SER A 187 7.40 10.89 -11.65
N ASP A 188 6.41 11.40 -10.92
CA ASP A 188 5.48 10.57 -10.15
C ASP A 188 4.62 9.72 -11.09
N ALA A 189 4.16 10.28 -12.22
CA ALA A 189 3.39 9.52 -13.22
C ALA A 189 4.24 8.44 -13.91
N PHE A 190 5.51 8.73 -14.21
CA PHE A 190 6.44 7.70 -14.70
C PHE A 190 6.69 6.63 -13.64
N THR A 191 6.84 7.00 -12.38
CA THR A 191 7.07 6.06 -11.27
C THR A 191 5.86 5.14 -11.09
N ILE A 192 4.64 5.69 -11.12
CA ILE A 192 3.39 4.93 -11.07
C ILE A 192 3.36 3.87 -12.17
N GLN A 193 3.71 4.22 -13.41
CA GLN A 193 3.77 3.25 -14.50
C GLN A 193 4.77 2.14 -14.21
N ARG A 194 6.00 2.49 -13.82
CA ARG A 194 7.07 1.51 -13.55
C ARG A 194 6.75 0.58 -12.39
N VAL A 195 6.17 1.12 -11.31
CA VAL A 195 5.73 0.31 -10.17
C VAL A 195 4.55 -0.59 -10.59
N SER A 196 3.64 -0.10 -11.43
CA SER A 196 2.52 -0.91 -11.94
C SER A 196 3.01 -2.08 -12.78
N GLU A 197 3.91 -1.83 -13.74
CA GLU A 197 4.52 -2.87 -14.58
C GLU A 197 5.24 -3.94 -13.74
N ALA A 198 6.00 -3.53 -12.73
CA ALA A 198 6.69 -4.44 -11.83
C ALA A 198 5.72 -5.21 -10.91
N THR A 199 4.68 -4.54 -10.40
CA THR A 199 3.66 -5.14 -9.53
C THR A 199 2.87 -6.19 -10.26
N GLU A 200 2.45 -5.92 -11.51
CA GLU A 200 1.82 -6.91 -12.37
C GLU A 200 2.68 -8.18 -12.43
N ARG A 201 3.94 -8.07 -12.85
CA ARG A 201 4.86 -9.23 -12.97
C ARG A 201 4.97 -10.07 -11.70
N GLN A 202 4.94 -9.43 -10.53
CA GLN A 202 5.08 -10.11 -9.23
C GLN A 202 3.78 -10.70 -8.69
N GLN A 203 2.65 -10.04 -8.94
CA GLN A 203 1.38 -10.32 -8.24
C GLN A 203 0.33 -10.98 -9.14
N LEU A 204 0.60 -11.20 -10.44
CA LEU A 204 -0.30 -11.93 -11.32
C LEU A 204 -0.76 -13.28 -10.76
N PRO A 205 0.11 -14.13 -10.15
CA PRO A 205 -0.33 -15.41 -9.60
C PRO A 205 -1.41 -15.27 -8.53
N ASP A 206 -1.16 -14.41 -7.53
CA ASP A 206 -2.08 -14.19 -6.41
C ASP A 206 -3.37 -13.48 -6.85
N LEU A 207 -3.25 -12.53 -7.81
CA LEU A 207 -4.39 -11.88 -8.44
C LEU A 207 -5.30 -12.91 -9.10
N PHE A 208 -4.77 -13.72 -10.02
CA PHE A 208 -5.57 -14.68 -10.79
C PHE A 208 -6.10 -15.84 -9.95
N ALA A 209 -5.40 -16.24 -8.89
CA ALA A 209 -5.92 -17.22 -7.93
C ALA A 209 -7.25 -16.78 -7.31
N GLY A 210 -7.46 -15.47 -7.12
CA GLY A 210 -8.71 -14.92 -6.60
C GLY A 210 -9.82 -14.67 -7.62
N ILE A 211 -9.53 -14.79 -8.92
CA ILE A 211 -10.51 -14.47 -9.98
C ILE A 211 -11.17 -15.75 -10.53
N ALA A 212 -12.47 -15.87 -10.28
CA ALA A 212 -13.31 -16.97 -10.76
C ALA A 212 -13.72 -16.81 -12.22
N ARG A 213 -14.08 -15.58 -12.59
CA ARG A 213 -14.67 -15.25 -13.88
C ARG A 213 -14.09 -13.93 -14.35
N ARG A 214 -13.62 -13.95 -15.60
CA ARG A 214 -13.10 -12.77 -16.30
C ARG A 214 -14.16 -12.28 -17.29
N PRO A 215 -14.62 -11.03 -17.16
CA PRO A 215 -15.44 -10.39 -18.19
C PRO A 215 -14.63 -10.22 -19.49
N GLN A 216 -15.31 -10.14 -20.64
CA GLN A 216 -14.65 -10.01 -21.96
C GLN A 216 -14.19 -8.58 -22.26
N ASP A 217 -14.82 -7.60 -21.62
CA ASP A 217 -14.65 -6.16 -21.81
C ASP A 217 -13.78 -5.50 -20.73
N PHE A 218 -13.29 -6.28 -19.76
CA PHE A 218 -12.46 -5.75 -18.69
C PHE A 218 -11.26 -6.62 -18.37
N GLU A 219 -10.10 -5.98 -18.35
CA GLU A 219 -8.85 -6.64 -18.09
C GLU A 219 -8.51 -6.60 -16.58
N VAL A 220 -8.65 -7.75 -15.92
CA VAL A 220 -8.46 -7.88 -14.46
C VAL A 220 -7.07 -7.46 -13.96
N ARG A 221 -6.03 -7.48 -14.80
CA ARG A 221 -4.71 -6.98 -14.39
C ARG A 221 -4.72 -5.49 -14.05
N LEU A 222 -5.66 -4.72 -14.61
CA LEU A 222 -5.83 -3.30 -14.36
C LEU A 222 -6.27 -2.99 -12.92
N LEU A 223 -6.72 -3.99 -12.15
CA LEU A 223 -7.03 -3.81 -10.73
C LEU A 223 -5.78 -3.45 -9.91
N LEU A 224 -4.59 -3.93 -10.29
CA LEU A 224 -3.34 -3.61 -9.60
C LEU A 224 -2.93 -2.13 -9.77
N PRO A 225 -2.76 -1.59 -10.99
CA PRO A 225 -2.47 -0.16 -11.17
C PRO A 225 -3.58 0.74 -10.62
N TYR A 226 -4.85 0.31 -10.71
CA TYR A 226 -5.95 1.08 -10.13
C TYR A 226 -5.85 1.17 -8.59
N ALA A 227 -5.57 0.07 -7.90
CA ALA A 227 -5.36 0.08 -6.44
C ALA A 227 -4.19 0.99 -6.03
N LEU A 228 -3.08 0.89 -6.76
CA LEU A 228 -1.88 1.71 -6.52
C LEU A 228 -2.17 3.19 -6.66
N THR A 229 -2.78 3.57 -7.78
CA THR A 229 -3.05 4.98 -8.11
C THR A 229 -4.11 5.59 -7.22
N THR A 230 -5.12 4.81 -6.85
CA THR A 230 -6.15 5.22 -5.87
C THR A 230 -5.51 5.49 -4.52
N ALA A 231 -4.66 4.59 -4.03
CA ALA A 231 -3.98 4.78 -2.75
C ALA A 231 -3.02 5.97 -2.77
N PHE A 232 -2.26 6.14 -3.86
CA PHE A 232 -1.42 7.32 -4.06
C PHE A 232 -2.25 8.60 -3.97
N TYR A 233 -3.32 8.72 -4.78
CA TYR A 233 -4.20 9.89 -4.79
C TYR A 233 -4.78 10.21 -3.41
N LEU A 234 -5.29 9.20 -2.71
CA LEU A 234 -5.88 9.36 -1.38
C LEU A 234 -4.84 9.79 -0.35
N ARG A 235 -3.63 9.19 -0.36
CA ARG A 235 -2.58 9.52 0.61
C ARG A 235 -2.05 10.95 0.44
N LEU A 236 -2.12 11.53 -0.76
CA LEU A 236 -1.75 12.93 -1.01
C LEU A 236 -2.61 13.94 -0.25
N GLN A 237 -3.83 13.57 0.18
CA GLN A 237 -4.71 14.43 0.98
C GLN A 237 -4.27 14.51 2.45
N GLY A 238 -3.54 13.50 2.91
CA GLY A 238 -3.01 13.42 4.27
C GLY A 238 -1.89 14.42 4.53
N ASN A 239 -1.43 14.45 5.77
CA ASN A 239 -0.28 15.26 6.14
C ASN A 239 1.01 14.58 5.67
N PRO A 240 2.07 15.37 5.41
CA PRO A 240 3.40 14.81 5.19
C PRO A 240 3.79 13.90 6.37
N PRO A 241 4.33 12.71 6.10
CA PRO A 241 4.75 11.82 7.17
C PRO A 241 5.93 12.43 7.94
N ASN A 242 6.00 12.14 9.24
CA ASN A 242 7.14 12.56 10.05
C ASN A 242 8.34 11.66 9.72
N ALA A 243 9.36 12.21 9.05
CA ALA A 243 10.56 11.47 8.63
C ALA A 243 11.31 10.71 9.75
N PHE A 244 11.02 11.00 11.02
CA PHE A 244 11.71 10.49 12.21
C PHE A 244 10.79 9.83 13.25
N ALA A 245 9.54 9.49 12.90
CA ALA A 245 8.59 8.93 13.87
C ALA A 245 8.58 7.38 13.98
N ALA A 246 9.58 6.69 13.42
CA ALA A 246 9.74 5.23 13.51
C ALA A 246 10.76 4.82 14.57
#